data_AF-A0A1F9V473-F1
#
_entry.id   AF-A0A1F9V473-F1
#
_cell.length_a   1.000
_cell.length_b   1.000
_cell.length_c   1.000
_cell.angle_alpha   90.00
_cell.angle_beta   90.00
_cell.angle_gamma   90.00
#
_symmetry.space_group_name_H-M   'P 1'
#
loop_
_entity.id
_entity.type
_entity.pdbx_description
1 polymer ?
#
loop_
_entity_poly.entity_id
_entity_poly.type
_entity_poly.pdbx_seq_one_letter_code
_entity_poly.pdbx_strand_id
1 'polypeptide(L)'
;MRRSYRQSRRRLRAARRSGAGLDRHALRKSVKRLRAQLGLLRPDSGLLPGLERLARLLGDERDLALLLRSLPRRTKPSWASAVAERAQRRRGALARRALTLARALLAAPARDFARGLRR
;
A
#
# COMPACT_ATOMS: atom_id res chain seq x y z
N MET A 1 4.15 -9.44 -16.18
CA MET A 1 4.78 -8.54 -15.17
C MET A 1 4.80 -7.05 -15.55
N ARG A 2 5.29 -6.63 -16.73
CA ARG A 2 5.37 -5.21 -17.16
C ARG A 2 4.04 -4.45 -16.97
N ARG A 3 2.91 -5.06 -17.37
CA ARG A 3 1.56 -4.48 -17.20
C ARG A 3 1.21 -4.25 -15.73
N SER A 4 1.45 -5.22 -14.85
CA SER A 4 1.18 -5.12 -13.41
C SER A 4 2.03 -4.05 -12.75
N TYR A 5 3.32 -3.96 -13.10
CA TYR A 5 4.20 -2.91 -12.58
C TYR A 5 3.74 -1.51 -13.02
N ARG A 6 3.38 -1.35 -14.30
CA ARG A 6 2.78 -0.10 -14.83
C ARG A 6 1.49 0.25 -14.10
N GLN A 7 0.64 -0.74 -13.83
CA GLN A 7 -0.60 -0.56 -13.09
C GLN A 7 -0.33 -0.08 -11.66
N SER A 8 0.60 -0.70 -10.93
CA SER A 8 0.98 -0.27 -9.57
C SER A 8 1.49 1.18 -9.57
N ARG A 9 2.29 1.57 -10.56
CA ARG A 9 2.71 2.97 -10.74
C ARG A 9 1.55 3.93 -10.96
N ARG A 10 0.58 3.56 -11.82
CA ARG A 10 -0.63 4.37 -12.04
C ARG A 10 -1.43 4.53 -10.74
N ARG A 11 -1.61 3.45 -9.98
CA ARG A 11 -2.32 3.47 -8.69
C ARG A 11 -1.56 4.28 -7.63
N LEU A 12 -0.23 4.25 -7.63
CA LEU A 12 0.57 5.12 -6.76
C LEU A 12 0.31 6.60 -7.08
N ARG A 13 0.27 6.98 -8.37
CA ARG A 13 -0.03 8.37 -8.75
C ARG A 13 -1.43 8.78 -8.28
N ALA A 14 -2.43 7.93 -8.46
CA ALA A 14 -3.79 8.19 -7.97
C ALA A 14 -3.82 8.35 -6.45
N ALA A 15 -3.25 7.40 -5.70
CA ALA A 15 -3.20 7.42 -4.24
C ALA A 15 -2.48 8.63 -3.65
N ARG A 16 -1.49 9.18 -4.36
CA ARG A 16 -0.80 10.42 -3.98
C ARG A 16 -1.64 11.67 -4.21
N ARG A 17 -2.48 11.69 -5.26
CA ARG A 17 -3.31 12.86 -5.60
C ARG A 17 -4.55 12.97 -4.73
N SER A 18 -5.27 11.87 -4.53
CA SER A 18 -6.58 11.93 -3.88
C SER A 18 -6.50 12.01 -2.36
N GLY A 19 -5.41 11.53 -1.75
CA GLY A 19 -5.35 11.31 -0.30
C GLY A 19 -6.40 10.32 0.23
N ALA A 20 -7.20 9.71 -0.65
CA ALA A 20 -8.35 8.91 -0.29
C ALA A 20 -7.96 7.45 0.02
N GLY A 21 -8.70 6.84 0.96
CA GLY A 21 -8.48 5.44 1.33
C GLY A 21 -8.74 4.45 0.18
N LEU A 22 -9.66 4.78 -0.74
CA LEU A 22 -10.01 3.92 -1.87
C LEU A 22 -8.84 3.71 -2.83
N ASP A 23 -8.08 4.76 -3.15
CA ASP A 23 -6.93 4.64 -4.04
C ASP A 23 -5.76 3.91 -3.38
N ARG A 24 -5.57 4.06 -2.06
CA ARG A 24 -4.59 3.26 -1.31
C ARG A 24 -4.98 1.79 -1.28
N HIS A 25 -6.27 1.47 -1.17
CA HIS A 25 -6.74 0.10 -1.29
C HIS A 25 -6.50 -0.47 -2.71
N ALA A 26 -6.75 0.31 -3.76
CA ALA A 26 -6.44 -0.09 -5.13
C ALA A 26 -4.94 -0.31 -5.34
N LEU A 27 -4.09 0.56 -4.76
CA LEU A 27 -2.64 0.38 -4.74
C LEU A 27 -2.26 -0.94 -4.03
N ARG A 28 -2.82 -1.23 -2.86
CA ARG A 28 -2.59 -2.50 -2.12
C ARG A 28 -2.85 -3.72 -3.00
N LYS A 29 -4.01 -3.76 -3.68
CA LYS A 29 -4.36 -4.88 -4.58
C LYS A 29 -3.35 -5.03 -5.72
N SER A 30 -2.92 -3.92 -6.32
CA SER A 30 -1.93 -3.95 -7.40
C SER A 30 -0.54 -4.41 -6.93
N VAL A 31 -0.10 -3.99 -5.74
CA VAL A 31 1.17 -4.41 -5.13
C VAL A 31 1.14 -5.89 -4.79
N LYS A 32 0.06 -6.39 -4.17
CA LYS A 32 -0.11 -7.83 -3.90
C LYS A 32 -0.02 -8.67 -5.17
N ARG A 33 -0.68 -8.25 -6.24
CA ARG A 33 -0.62 -8.92 -7.55
C ARG A 33 0.79 -8.91 -8.13
N LEU A 34 1.48 -7.77 -8.10
CA LEU A 34 2.86 -7.66 -8.58
C LEU A 34 3.80 -8.58 -7.79
N ARG A 35 3.70 -8.59 -6.45
CA ARG A 35 4.47 -9.46 -5.57
C ARG A 35 4.24 -10.93 -5.89
N ALA A 36 2.97 -11.35 -6.01
CA ALA A 36 2.64 -12.74 -6.35
C ALA A 36 3.25 -13.16 -7.70
N GLN A 37 3.14 -12.30 -8.72
CA GLN A 37 3.75 -12.58 -10.03
C GLN A 37 5.28 -12.66 -9.96
N LEU A 38 5.93 -11.78 -9.20
CA LEU A 38 7.38 -11.84 -9.00
C LEU A 38 7.79 -13.08 -8.23
N GLY A 39 7.07 -13.46 -7.16
CA GLY A 39 7.38 -14.65 -6.38
C GLY A 39 7.32 -15.93 -7.19
N LEU A 40 6.40 -16.01 -8.17
CA LEU A 40 6.29 -17.17 -9.06
C LEU A 40 7.35 -17.18 -10.17
N LEU A 41 7.67 -16.02 -10.75
CA LEU A 41 8.48 -15.96 -11.96
C LEU A 41 9.95 -15.60 -11.71
N ARG A 42 10.25 -14.94 -10.59
CA ARG A 42 11.58 -14.43 -10.18
C ARG A 42 11.65 -14.39 -8.64
N PRO A 43 11.64 -15.56 -7.96
CA PRO A 43 11.64 -15.65 -6.49
C PRO A 43 12.85 -14.96 -5.84
N ASP A 44 13.98 -14.86 -6.54
CA ASP A 44 15.20 -14.21 -6.06
C ASP A 44 15.22 -12.69 -6.30
N SER A 45 14.10 -12.11 -6.77
CA SER A 45 14.04 -10.69 -7.01
C SER A 45 14.20 -9.90 -5.72
N GLY A 46 15.25 -9.09 -5.62
CA GLY A 46 15.49 -8.17 -4.49
C GLY A 46 14.36 -7.15 -4.24
N LEU A 47 13.38 -7.03 -5.15
CA LEU A 47 12.19 -6.21 -4.96
C LEU A 47 11.14 -6.87 -4.03
N LEU A 48 11.16 -8.20 -3.90
CA LEU A 48 10.14 -8.94 -3.15
C LEU A 48 10.03 -8.52 -1.68
N PRO A 49 11.12 -8.42 -0.90
CA PRO A 49 11.03 -7.96 0.49
C PRO A 49 10.43 -6.56 0.62
N GLY A 50 10.79 -5.66 -0.30
CA GLY A 50 10.23 -4.31 -0.36
C GLY A 50 8.73 -4.31 -0.65
N LEU A 51 8.29 -5.09 -1.65
CA LEU A 51 6.87 -5.19 -2.01
C LEU A 51 6.03 -5.85 -0.92
N GLU A 52 6.60 -6.80 -0.20
CA GLU A 52 5.95 -7.42 0.96
C GLU A 52 5.79 -6.42 2.10
N ARG A 53 6.85 -5.69 2.46
CA ARG A 53 6.80 -4.63 3.46
C ARG A 53 5.77 -3.56 3.09
N LEU A 54 5.72 -3.17 1.81
CA LEU A 54 4.72 -2.23 1.31
C LEU A 54 3.29 -2.79 1.43
N ALA A 55 3.07 -4.05 1.09
CA ALA A 55 1.77 -4.69 1.21
C ALA A 55 1.29 -4.78 2.66
N ARG A 56 2.21 -5.00 3.62
CA ARG A 56 1.95 -4.96 5.07
C ARG A 56 1.53 -3.56 5.53
N LEU A 57 2.31 -2.53 5.22
CA LEU A 57 1.96 -1.14 5.59
C LEU A 57 0.58 -0.69 5.06
N LEU A 58 0.26 -1.05 3.81
CA LEU A 58 -1.06 -0.78 3.22
C LEU A 58 -2.17 -1.66 3.80
N GLY A 59 -1.81 -2.83 4.35
CA GLY A 59 -2.70 -3.69 5.13
C GLY A 59 -3.08 -3.01 6.44
N ASP A 60 -2.09 -2.71 7.27
CA ASP A 60 -2.28 -2.08 8.58
C ASP A 60 -3.06 -0.77 8.49
N GLU A 61 -2.79 0.07 7.47
CA GLU A 61 -3.54 1.30 7.22
C GLU A 61 -5.02 1.03 6.93
N ARG A 62 -5.30 -0.01 6.15
CA ARG A 62 -6.67 -0.41 5.79
C ARG A 62 -7.40 -1.00 6.98
N ASP A 63 -6.71 -1.78 7.80
CA ASP A 63 -7.29 -2.47 8.96
C ASP A 63 -7.66 -1.43 10.03
N LEU A 64 -6.79 -0.44 10.29
CA LEU A 64 -7.16 0.72 11.12
C LEU A 64 -8.34 1.51 10.55
N ALA A 65 -8.41 1.69 9.22
CA ALA A 65 -9.56 2.36 8.61
C ALA A 65 -10.88 1.59 8.80
N LEU A 66 -10.82 0.26 8.83
CA LEU A 66 -11.99 -0.59 9.12
C LEU A 66 -12.38 -0.49 10.59
N LEU A 67 -11.41 -0.60 11.51
CA LEU A 67 -11.63 -0.45 12.95
C LEU A 67 -12.26 0.90 13.30
N LEU A 68 -11.76 1.98 12.71
CA LEU A 68 -12.34 3.32 12.90
C LEU A 68 -13.77 3.41 12.36
N ARG A 69 -14.12 2.66 11.31
CA ARG A 69 -15.46 2.62 10.74
C ARG A 69 -16.43 1.78 11.59
N SER A 70 -15.92 0.78 12.31
CA SER A 70 -16.73 -0.08 13.18
C SER A 70 -16.98 0.50 14.57
N LEU A 71 -16.30 1.58 14.96
CA LEU A 71 -16.58 2.26 16.23
C LEU A 71 -18.01 2.84 16.22
N PRO A 72 -18.91 2.40 17.13
CA PRO A 72 -20.30 2.85 17.15
C PRO A 72 -20.38 4.37 17.36
N ARG A 73 -21.28 5.06 16.66
CA ARG A 73 -21.42 6.53 16.76
C ARG A 73 -22.25 6.99 17.97
N ARG A 74 -23.14 6.13 18.51
CA ARG A 74 -24.18 6.51 19.48
C ARG A 74 -23.87 6.12 20.94
N THR A 75 -22.97 5.17 21.15
CA THR A 75 -22.58 4.67 22.48
C THR A 75 -21.06 4.52 22.52
N LYS A 76 -20.36 5.65 22.54
CA LYS A 76 -18.90 5.66 22.68
C LYS A 76 -18.54 5.82 24.14
N PRO A 77 -17.88 4.82 24.75
CA PRO A 77 -17.19 5.03 26.02
C PRO A 77 -16.25 6.24 25.90
N SER A 78 -16.00 6.94 27.01
CA SER A 78 -15.11 8.12 27.05
C SER A 78 -13.72 7.84 26.46
N TRP A 79 -13.19 6.63 26.65
CA TRP A 79 -11.90 6.20 26.09
C TRP A 79 -11.91 6.06 24.55
N ALA A 80 -13.07 5.86 23.92
CA ALA A 80 -13.17 5.55 22.49
C ALA A 80 -12.72 6.72 21.61
N SER A 81 -12.89 7.96 22.08
CA SER A 81 -12.40 9.16 21.39
C SER A 81 -10.87 9.20 21.34
N ALA A 82 -10.20 9.00 22.47
CA ALA A 82 -8.75 8.99 22.54
C ALA A 82 -8.13 7.86 21.70
N VAL A 83 -8.74 6.67 21.72
CA VAL A 83 -8.33 5.54 20.88
C VAL A 83 -8.55 5.84 19.39
N ALA A 84 -9.70 6.40 19.02
CA ALA A 84 -10.00 6.77 17.64
C ALA A 84 -8.99 7.80 17.10
N GLU A 85 -8.65 8.82 17.89
CA GLU A 85 -7.63 9.79 17.52
C GLU A 85 -6.26 9.14 17.32
N ARG A 86 -5.83 8.30 18.27
CA ARG A 86 -4.53 7.61 18.17
C ARG A 86 -4.49 6.71 16.94
N ALA A 87 -5.56 5.96 16.67
CA ALA A 87 -5.71 5.13 15.48
C ALA A 87 -5.66 5.97 14.19
N GLN A 88 -6.33 7.13 14.16
CA GLN A 88 -6.31 8.04 13.01
C GLN A 88 -4.91 8.63 12.77
N ARG A 89 -4.20 9.05 13.82
CA ARG A 89 -2.80 9.51 13.73
C ARG A 89 -1.89 8.40 13.19
N ARG A 90 -2.01 7.18 13.74
CA ARG A 90 -1.23 6.03 13.30
C ARG A 90 -1.52 5.66 11.84
N ARG A 91 -2.78 5.67 11.44
CA ARG A 91 -3.22 5.44 10.06
C ARG A 91 -2.58 6.45 9.10
N GLY A 92 -2.56 7.74 9.45
CA GLY A 92 -1.88 8.78 8.68
C GLY A 92 -0.38 8.52 8.53
N ALA A 93 0.29 8.12 9.62
CA ALA A 93 1.72 7.78 9.58
C ALA A 93 2.01 6.56 8.69
N LEU A 94 1.18 5.50 8.77
CA LEU A 94 1.29 4.32 7.92
C LEU A 94 1.08 4.66 6.44
N ALA A 95 0.08 5.50 6.12
CA ALA A 95 -0.16 5.96 4.76
C ALA A 95 1.06 6.70 4.19
N ARG A 96 1.66 7.63 4.95
CA ARG A 96 2.87 8.36 4.52
C ARG A 96 4.05 7.41 4.28
N ARG A 97 4.31 6.49 5.20
CA ARG A 97 5.39 5.48 5.07
C ARG A 97 5.17 4.58 3.86
N ALA A 98 3.95 4.10 3.65
CA ALA A 98 3.58 3.28 2.52
C ALA A 98 3.79 4.01 1.18
N LEU A 99 3.34 5.26 1.06
CA LEU A 99 3.52 6.04 -0.17
C LEU A 99 4.98 6.37 -0.45
N THR A 100 5.78 6.63 0.58
CA THR A 100 7.22 6.87 0.46
C THR A 100 7.93 5.62 -0.05
N LEU A 101 7.66 4.46 0.57
CA LEU A 101 8.24 3.18 0.14
C LEU A 101 7.78 2.80 -1.28
N ALA A 102 6.50 2.99 -1.59
CA ALA A 102 5.98 2.76 -2.94
C ALA A 102 6.66 3.63 -3.99
N ARG A 103 6.98 4.89 -3.66
CA ARG A 103 7.73 5.79 -4.55
C ARG A 103 9.11 5.23 -4.87
N ALA A 104 9.83 4.73 -3.86
CA ALA A 104 11.15 4.15 -4.04
C ALA A 104 11.09 2.86 -4.89
N LEU A 105 10.21 1.91 -4.52
CA LEU A 105 10.11 0.61 -5.20
C LEU A 105 9.57 0.71 -6.65
N LEU A 106 8.77 1.73 -6.93
CA LEU A 106 8.10 1.92 -8.22
C LEU A 106 8.70 3.08 -9.05
N ALA A 107 9.92 3.50 -8.73
CA ALA A 107 10.60 4.63 -9.37
C ALA A 107 10.98 4.35 -10.83
N ALA A 108 11.57 3.18 -11.09
CA ALA A 108 12.12 2.81 -12.41
C ALA A 108 11.03 2.67 -13.48
N PRO A 109 11.18 3.24 -14.69
CA PRO A 109 10.21 3.09 -15.78
C PRO A 109 9.83 1.63 -16.03
N ALA A 110 8.58 1.35 -16.39
CA ALA A 110 8.11 -0.03 -16.56
C ALA A 110 8.88 -0.80 -17.65
N ARG A 111 9.49 -0.10 -18.61
CA ARG A 111 10.37 -0.71 -19.63
C ARG A 111 11.67 -1.21 -18.99
N ASP A 112 12.26 -0.42 -18.09
CA ASP A 112 13.55 -0.71 -17.48
C ASP A 112 13.39 -1.81 -16.44
N PHE A 113 12.30 -1.79 -15.66
CA PHE A 113 11.90 -2.91 -14.82
C PHE A 113 11.79 -4.22 -15.62
N ALA A 114 11.08 -4.20 -16.76
CA ALA A 114 10.92 -5.40 -17.58
C ALA A 114 12.25 -5.90 -18.18
N ARG A 115 13.16 -4.99 -18.54
CA ARG A 115 14.51 -5.33 -19.01
C ARG A 115 15.35 -5.95 -17.91
N GLY A 116 15.29 -5.40 -16.69
CA GLY A 116 15.99 -5.95 -15.53
C GLY A 116 15.55 -7.36 -15.18
N LEU A 117 14.28 -7.71 -15.41
CA LEU A 117 13.75 -9.07 -15.24
C LEU A 117 14.07 -10.04 -16.38
N ARG A 118 14.84 -9.63 -17.41
CA ARG A 118 15.33 -10.56 -18.46
C ARG A 118 16.76 -11.01 -18.23
N ARG A 119 17.48 -10.27 -17.37
CA ARG A 119 18.77 -10.70 -16.84
C ARG A 119 18.54 -11.73 -15.74
#